data_AF-A0A524HRV5-F1
#
_entry.id   AF-A0A524HRV5-F1
#
_cell.length_a   1.000
_cell.length_b   1.000
_cell.length_c   1.000
_cell.angle_alpha   90.00
_cell.angle_beta   90.00
_cell.angle_gamma   90.00
#
_symmetry.space_group_name_H-M   'P 1'
#
loop_
_entity.id
_entity.type
_entity.pdbx_description
1 polymer ?
#
loop_
_entity_poly.entity_id
_entity_poly.type
_entity_poly.pdbx_seq_one_letter_code
_entity_poly.pdbx_strand_id
1 'polypeptide(L)'
;MIPYGDLARRPSFNPEVRTEMPSQPSAPHPDRMQRAQGQIAEDHHDLRQALVKLRHTTELRLLIPQLTHLRAELKEHFELEEGEEGLAQAIGESAPHHLNRLTKLFDEHVAMLAAVDGIIERAEACLDGPVADVFREVTGLCGQLEEHEANETQLLTEAVFTDLGTSG
;
A
#
# COMPACT_ATOMS: atom_id res chain seq x y z
N MET A 1 49.59 53.23 51.58
CA MET A 1 49.84 52.61 52.90
C MET A 1 48.89 51.41 52.98
N ILE A 2 49.42 50.19 53.03
CA ILE A 2 48.64 48.93 53.11
C ILE A 2 48.45 48.56 54.60
N PRO A 3 47.31 47.95 54.97
CA PRO A 3 47.35 46.66 55.68
C PRO A 3 46.36 45.67 55.03
N TYR A 4 46.70 44.44 54.64
CA TYR A 4 47.05 43.22 55.40
C TYR A 4 46.00 42.79 56.47
N GLY A 5 45.37 41.64 56.21
CA GLY A 5 44.33 40.96 57.00
C GLY A 5 43.07 40.81 56.13
N ASP A 6 42.53 39.64 55.80
CA ASP A 6 42.32 38.47 56.64
C ASP A 6 42.20 37.19 55.77
N LEU A 7 42.62 36.07 56.35
CA LEU A 7 42.54 34.73 55.81
C LEU A 7 41.15 34.14 56.09
N ALA A 8 40.78 33.15 55.27
CA ALA A 8 39.73 32.15 55.51
C ALA A 8 38.27 32.55 55.21
N ARG A 9 37.81 32.19 54.00
CA ARG A 9 36.71 31.23 53.83
C ARG A 9 36.61 30.77 52.38
N ARG A 10 36.96 29.50 52.16
CA ARG A 10 36.62 28.75 50.94
C ARG A 10 35.10 28.56 50.90
N PRO A 11 34.40 28.88 49.81
CA PRO A 11 33.07 28.31 49.60
C PRO A 11 33.23 26.82 49.31
N SER A 12 32.50 26.03 50.09
CA SER A 12 32.45 24.57 50.06
C SER A 12 32.05 24.10 48.66
N PHE A 13 32.92 23.29 48.06
CA PHE A 13 32.60 22.49 46.89
C PHE A 13 31.46 21.55 47.29
N ASN A 14 30.31 21.65 46.61
CA ASN A 14 29.14 20.81 46.86
C ASN A 14 29.18 19.65 45.84
N PRO A 15 29.54 18.40 46.21
CA PRO A 15 29.68 17.32 45.25
C PRO A 15 28.47 16.39 45.36
N GLU A 16 27.28 16.85 45.00
CA GLU A 16 26.11 15.99 44.81
C GLU A 16 25.33 16.39 43.55
N VAL A 17 26.05 16.49 42.42
CA VAL A 17 25.41 16.25 41.12
C VAL A 17 25.59 14.77 40.86
N ARG A 18 24.55 14.01 41.23
CA ARG A 18 24.40 12.61 40.83
C ARG A 18 24.32 12.62 39.30
N THR A 19 25.43 12.33 38.65
CA THR A 19 25.47 12.05 37.22
C THR A 19 24.60 10.79 37.04
N GLU A 20 23.35 10.98 36.60
CA GLU A 20 22.57 9.89 36.03
C GLU A 20 23.37 9.36 34.85
N MET A 21 24.01 8.22 35.06
CA MET A 21 24.62 7.47 33.99
C MET A 21 23.50 7.15 33.00
N PRO A 22 23.72 7.33 31.68
CA PRO A 22 22.76 6.84 30.70
C PRO A 22 22.56 5.35 30.96
N SER A 23 21.31 4.98 31.28
CA SER A 23 20.88 3.59 31.42
C SER A 23 21.45 2.80 30.23
N GLN A 24 22.28 1.81 30.54
CA GLN A 24 22.79 0.89 29.53
C GLN A 24 21.59 0.34 28.74
N PRO A 25 21.64 0.28 27.39
CA PRO A 25 20.61 -0.41 26.64
C PRO A 25 20.58 -1.86 27.12
N SER A 26 19.45 -2.24 27.73
CA SER A 26 19.17 -3.61 28.11
C SER A 26 19.43 -4.50 26.90
N ALA A 27 20.18 -5.58 27.08
CA ALA A 27 20.44 -6.53 26.01
C ALA A 27 19.11 -6.98 25.36
N PRO A 28 19.04 -7.09 24.01
CA PRO A 28 17.81 -7.47 23.33
C PRO A 28 17.31 -8.80 23.88
N HIS A 29 16.10 -8.80 24.45
CA HIS A 29 15.51 -9.99 25.05
C HIS A 29 15.24 -11.01 23.93
N PRO A 30 15.79 -12.24 24.00
CA PRO A 30 15.67 -13.24 22.93
C PRO A 30 14.21 -13.54 22.55
N ASP A 31 13.29 -13.45 23.51
CA ASP A 31 11.85 -13.61 23.31
C ASP A 31 11.24 -12.56 22.37
N ARG A 32 11.79 -11.34 22.33
CA ARG A 32 11.28 -10.25 21.48
C ARG A 32 11.62 -10.49 20.01
N MET A 33 12.87 -10.88 19.75
CA MET A 33 13.32 -11.23 18.40
C MET A 33 12.59 -12.46 17.86
N GLN A 34 12.33 -13.45 18.71
CA GLN A 34 11.59 -14.65 18.32
C GLN A 34 10.11 -14.37 18.02
N ARG A 35 9.45 -13.47 18.79
CA ARG A 35 8.08 -13.02 18.48
C ARG A 35 8.02 -12.21 17.19
N ALA A 36 8.95 -11.27 16.98
CA ALA A 36 9.03 -10.49 15.75
C ALA A 36 9.24 -11.39 14.52
N GLN A 37 10.11 -12.39 14.63
CA GLN A 37 10.30 -13.40 13.57
C GLN A 37 9.02 -14.21 13.29
N GLY A 38 8.26 -14.58 14.33
CA GLY A 38 6.98 -15.28 14.17
C GLY A 38 5.95 -14.46 13.41
N GLN A 39 5.77 -13.19 13.79
CA GLN A 39 4.82 -12.28 13.12
C GLN A 39 5.23 -12.03 11.67
N ILE A 40 6.50 -11.71 11.41
CA ILE A 40 7.00 -11.49 10.04
C ILE A 40 6.80 -12.73 9.16
N ALA A 41 6.97 -13.93 9.72
CA ALA A 41 6.77 -15.17 8.97
C ALA A 41 5.30 -15.40 8.59
N GLU A 42 4.36 -15.03 9.47
CA GLU A 42 2.92 -15.07 9.21
C GLU A 42 2.52 -14.04 8.15
N ASP A 43 2.95 -12.79 8.30
CA ASP A 43 2.72 -11.74 7.30
C ASP A 43 3.25 -12.15 5.92
N HIS A 44 4.46 -12.72 5.86
CA HIS A 44 5.05 -13.21 4.62
C HIS A 44 4.29 -14.42 4.05
N HIS A 45 3.62 -15.22 4.88
CA HIS A 45 2.76 -16.30 4.39
C HIS A 45 1.55 -15.72 3.67
N ASP A 46 0.87 -14.76 4.29
CA ASP A 46 -0.33 -14.13 3.76
C ASP A 46 -0.03 -13.35 2.48
N LEU A 47 1.06 -12.58 2.46
CA LEU A 47 1.54 -11.89 1.26
C LEU A 47 1.80 -12.86 0.09
N ARG A 48 2.39 -14.04 0.36
CA ARG A 48 2.58 -15.06 -0.69
C ARG A 48 1.25 -15.58 -1.23
N GLN A 49 0.24 -15.75 -0.38
CA GLN A 49 -1.08 -16.16 -0.84
C GLN A 49 -1.73 -15.07 -1.70
N ALA A 50 -1.63 -13.80 -1.29
CA ALA A 50 -2.13 -12.67 -2.08
C ALA A 50 -1.46 -12.60 -3.46
N LEU A 51 -0.14 -12.78 -3.53
CA LEU A 51 0.62 -12.81 -4.79
C LEU A 51 0.22 -13.99 -5.70
N VAL A 52 -0.07 -15.16 -5.13
CA VAL A 52 -0.59 -16.30 -5.91
C VAL A 52 -1.95 -15.96 -6.53
N LYS A 53 -2.86 -15.34 -5.77
CA LYS A 53 -4.16 -14.92 -6.32
C LYS A 53 -3.99 -13.92 -7.46
N LEU A 54 -3.18 -12.87 -7.24
CA LEU A 54 -2.89 -11.83 -8.24
C LEU A 54 -2.33 -12.40 -9.55
N ARG A 55 -1.39 -13.36 -9.46
CA ARG A 55 -0.77 -13.98 -10.65
C ARG A 55 -1.78 -14.67 -11.58
N HIS A 56 -2.93 -15.11 -11.05
CA HIS A 56 -3.95 -15.81 -11.83
C HIS A 56 -5.15 -14.94 -12.20
N THR A 57 -5.21 -13.69 -11.74
CA THR A 57 -6.29 -12.76 -12.07
C THR A 57 -6.05 -12.12 -13.43
N THR A 58 -6.94 -12.38 -14.39
CA THR A 58 -6.86 -11.83 -15.76
C THR A 58 -7.87 -10.72 -16.03
N GLU A 59 -8.81 -10.49 -15.11
CA GLU A 59 -9.85 -9.47 -15.25
C GLU A 59 -9.46 -8.19 -14.50
N LEU A 60 -9.33 -7.07 -15.22
CA LEU A 60 -8.94 -5.77 -14.64
C LEU A 60 -9.84 -5.33 -13.48
N ARG A 61 -11.15 -5.56 -13.57
CA ARG A 61 -12.12 -5.22 -12.52
C ARG A 61 -11.90 -5.99 -11.22
N LEU A 62 -11.39 -7.22 -11.30
CA LEU A 62 -11.03 -8.04 -10.14
C LEU A 62 -9.60 -7.76 -9.67
N LEU A 63 -8.72 -7.33 -10.58
CA LEU A 63 -7.32 -7.07 -10.29
C LEU A 63 -7.14 -5.83 -9.40
N ILE A 64 -7.86 -4.73 -9.67
CA ILE A 64 -7.75 -3.48 -8.91
C ILE A 64 -8.02 -3.68 -7.41
N PRO A 65 -9.17 -4.25 -6.96
CA PRO A 65 -9.41 -4.43 -5.53
C PRO A 65 -8.40 -5.37 -4.87
N GLN A 66 -7.86 -6.36 -5.59
CA GLN A 66 -6.80 -7.23 -5.08
C GLN A 66 -5.47 -6.50 -4.91
N LEU A 67 -5.10 -5.64 -5.86
CA LEU A 67 -3.90 -4.80 -5.77
C LEU A 67 -4.03 -3.77 -4.64
N THR A 68 -5.20 -3.13 -4.49
CA THR A 68 -5.49 -2.19 -3.40
C THR A 68 -5.38 -2.88 -2.04
N HIS A 69 -5.87 -4.11 -1.93
CA HIS A 69 -5.72 -4.91 -0.71
C HIS A 69 -4.25 -5.26 -0.44
N LEU A 70 -3.51 -5.78 -1.44
CA LEU A 70 -2.08 -6.06 -1.30
C LEU A 70 -1.30 -4.81 -0.89
N ARG A 71 -1.62 -3.65 -1.46
CA ARG A 71 -0.98 -2.37 -1.15
C ARG A 71 -1.18 -2.00 0.32
N ALA A 72 -2.37 -2.24 0.87
CA ALA A 72 -2.65 -2.01 2.28
C ALA A 72 -1.85 -2.96 3.17
N GLU A 73 -1.83 -4.26 2.85
CA GLU A 73 -1.06 -5.28 3.59
C GLU A 73 0.45 -4.98 3.57
N LEU A 74 1.01 -4.63 2.40
CA LEU A 74 2.42 -4.25 2.28
C LEU A 74 2.75 -3.02 3.12
N LYS A 75 1.87 -2.01 3.11
CA LYS A 75 2.08 -0.80 3.90
C LYS A 75 2.11 -1.13 5.39
N GLU A 76 1.14 -1.88 5.89
CA GLU A 76 1.08 -2.27 7.31
C GLU A 76 2.31 -3.10 7.69
N HIS A 77 2.69 -4.06 6.86
CA HIS A 77 3.87 -4.89 7.06
C HIS A 77 5.17 -4.06 7.12
N PHE A 78 5.36 -3.13 6.18
CA PHE A 78 6.55 -2.27 6.15
C PHE A 78 6.58 -1.30 7.34
N GLU A 79 5.44 -0.74 7.76
CA GLU A 79 5.36 0.12 8.95
C GLU A 79 5.76 -0.64 10.23
N LEU A 80 5.43 -1.93 10.34
CA LEU A 80 5.87 -2.78 11.44
C LEU A 80 7.39 -3.06 11.40
N GLU A 81 7.95 -3.33 10.22
CA GLU A 81 9.39 -3.58 10.07
C GLU A 81 10.23 -2.31 10.28
N GLU A 82 9.73 -1.14 9.88
CA GLU A 82 10.43 0.14 9.93
C GLU A 82 10.20 0.93 11.23
N GLY A 83 9.20 0.54 12.03
CA GLY A 83 8.83 1.21 13.27
C GLY A 83 9.92 1.20 14.35
N GLU A 84 9.72 2.00 15.40
CA GLU A 84 10.69 2.17 16.51
C GLU A 84 11.03 0.84 17.21
N GLU A 85 10.10 -0.11 17.22
CA GLU A 85 10.26 -1.46 17.77
C GLU A 85 10.55 -2.54 16.71
N GLY A 86 10.79 -2.12 15.48
CA GLY A 86 10.90 -2.97 14.30
C GLY A 86 12.31 -3.53 14.05
N LEU A 87 12.54 -3.92 12.80
CA LEU A 87 13.74 -4.59 12.33
C LEU A 87 14.99 -3.71 12.50
N ALA A 88 14.85 -2.38 12.36
CA ALA A 88 15.94 -1.43 12.54
C ALA A 88 16.50 -1.41 13.96
N GLN A 89 15.63 -1.41 14.97
CA GLN A 89 16.07 -1.48 16.35
C GLN A 89 16.75 -2.82 16.64
N ALA A 90 16.11 -3.93 16.28
CA ALA A 90 16.61 -5.27 16.54
C ALA A 90 18.00 -5.53 15.90
N ILE A 91 18.18 -5.11 14.65
CA ILE A 91 19.45 -5.24 13.92
C ILE A 91 20.49 -4.25 14.44
N GLY A 92 20.12 -3.01 14.77
CA GLY A 92 21.03 -2.02 15.33
C GLY A 92 21.67 -2.48 16.65
N GLU A 93 20.88 -3.13 17.51
CA GLU A 93 21.33 -3.65 18.81
C GLU A 93 22.17 -4.93 18.68
N SER A 94 21.82 -5.82 17.73
CA SER A 94 22.39 -7.19 17.68
C SER A 94 23.42 -7.41 16.57
N ALA A 95 23.31 -6.68 15.45
CA ALA A 95 24.11 -6.89 14.24
C ALA A 95 24.29 -5.60 13.40
N PRO A 96 24.93 -4.55 13.94
CA PRO A 96 25.01 -3.22 13.30
C PRO A 96 25.71 -3.22 11.94
N HIS A 97 26.54 -4.22 11.63
CA HIS A 97 27.17 -4.38 10.33
C HIS A 97 26.17 -4.69 9.19
N HIS A 98 24.90 -5.00 9.51
CA HIS A 98 23.82 -5.17 8.54
C HIS A 98 23.00 -3.90 8.26
N LEU A 99 23.25 -2.78 8.95
CA LEU A 99 22.45 -1.56 8.78
C LEU A 99 22.40 -1.05 7.33
N ASN A 100 23.53 -1.10 6.61
CA ASN A 100 23.55 -0.72 5.19
C ASN A 100 22.67 -1.62 4.31
N ARG A 101 22.52 -2.90 4.66
CA ARG A 101 21.64 -3.82 3.94
C ARG A 101 20.18 -3.54 4.30
N LEU A 102 19.91 -3.19 5.55
CA LEU A 102 18.58 -2.83 6.00
C LEU A 102 18.07 -1.55 5.32
N THR A 103 18.89 -0.51 5.21
CA THR A 103 18.51 0.71 4.47
C THR A 103 18.08 0.41 3.04
N LYS A 104 18.79 -0.50 2.35
CA LYS A 104 18.40 -0.92 1.00
C LYS A 104 17.05 -1.63 0.96
N LEU A 105 16.72 -2.42 1.97
CA LEU A 105 15.40 -3.06 2.05
C LEU A 105 14.29 -2.01 2.20
N PHE A 106 14.51 -0.97 3.02
CA PHE A 106 13.54 0.11 3.15
C PHE A 106 13.40 0.93 1.86
N ASP A 107 14.49 1.16 1.13
CA ASP A 107 14.40 1.76 -0.22
C ASP A 107 13.59 0.86 -1.18
N GLU A 108 13.77 -0.47 -1.09
CA GLU A 108 13.00 -1.44 -1.86
C GLU A 108 11.50 -1.40 -1.48
N HIS A 109 11.14 -1.21 -0.21
CA HIS A 109 9.75 -1.07 0.24
C HIS A 109 9.05 0.11 -0.41
N VAL A 110 9.70 1.28 -0.41
CA VAL A 110 9.18 2.48 -1.07
C VAL A 110 8.98 2.25 -2.56
N ALA A 111 9.95 1.61 -3.23
CA ALA A 111 9.86 1.28 -4.65
C ALA A 111 8.71 0.29 -4.95
N MET A 112 8.48 -0.70 -4.08
CA MET A 112 7.39 -1.66 -4.24
C MET A 112 6.01 -1.01 -4.09
N LEU A 113 5.81 -0.15 -3.08
CA LEU A 113 4.56 0.58 -2.90
C LEU A 113 4.27 1.48 -4.12
N ALA A 114 5.27 2.23 -4.57
CA ALA A 114 5.14 3.07 -5.77
C ALA A 114 4.82 2.25 -7.03
N ALA A 115 5.40 1.05 -7.15
CA ALA A 115 5.10 0.15 -8.27
C ALA A 115 3.64 -0.34 -8.23
N VAL A 116 3.13 -0.71 -7.05
CA VAL A 116 1.73 -1.14 -6.91
C VAL A 116 0.77 0.01 -7.18
N ASP A 117 1.00 1.19 -6.59
CA ASP A 117 0.21 2.40 -6.84
C ASP A 117 0.17 2.72 -8.34
N GLY A 118 1.32 2.71 -9.01
CA GLY A 118 1.39 2.95 -10.46
C GLY A 118 0.69 1.87 -11.31
N ILE A 119 0.61 0.62 -10.86
CA ILE A 119 -0.18 -0.42 -11.55
C ILE A 119 -1.68 -0.14 -11.39
N ILE A 120 -2.13 0.23 -10.18
CA ILE A 120 -3.52 0.57 -9.88
C ILE A 120 -3.98 1.73 -10.76
N GLU A 121 -3.22 2.84 -10.78
CA GLU A 121 -3.55 4.03 -11.58
C GLU A 121 -3.72 3.71 -13.06
N ARG A 122 -2.81 2.89 -13.63
CA ARG A 122 -2.91 2.48 -15.04
C ARG A 122 -4.10 1.56 -15.30
N ALA A 123 -4.43 0.67 -14.36
CA ALA A 123 -5.56 -0.23 -14.49
C ALA A 123 -6.90 0.55 -14.45
N GLU A 124 -7.01 1.52 -13.56
CA GLU A 124 -8.16 2.43 -13.48
C GLU A 124 -8.30 3.26 -14.76
N ALA A 125 -7.22 3.87 -15.24
CA ALA A 125 -7.23 4.63 -16.49
C ALA A 125 -7.66 3.80 -17.71
N CYS A 126 -7.35 2.50 -17.74
CA CYS A 126 -7.85 1.60 -18.78
C CYS A 126 -9.37 1.38 -18.67
N LEU A 127 -9.88 1.16 -17.46
CA LEU A 127 -11.31 0.91 -17.22
C LEU A 127 -12.17 2.13 -17.51
N ASP A 128 -11.70 3.33 -17.14
CA ASP A 128 -12.43 4.59 -17.33
C ASP A 128 -12.22 5.20 -18.73
N GLY A 129 -11.19 4.75 -19.45
CA GLY A 129 -10.85 5.23 -20.79
C GLY A 129 -11.19 4.21 -21.88
N PRO A 130 -10.18 3.62 -22.57
CA PRO A 130 -10.42 2.82 -23.78
C PRO A 130 -11.42 1.67 -23.62
N VAL A 131 -11.45 1.00 -22.46
CA VAL A 131 -12.39 -0.10 -22.22
C VAL A 131 -13.82 0.43 -22.10
N ALA A 132 -14.03 1.52 -21.35
CA ALA A 132 -15.35 2.16 -21.23
C ALA A 132 -15.87 2.68 -22.57
N ASP A 133 -14.99 3.23 -23.41
CA ASP A 133 -15.38 3.74 -24.73
C ASP A 133 -15.88 2.61 -25.64
N VAL A 134 -15.19 1.46 -25.68
CA VAL A 134 -15.66 0.27 -26.42
C VAL A 134 -17.02 -0.20 -25.92
N PHE A 135 -17.25 -0.25 -24.61
CA PHE A 135 -18.56 -0.62 -24.07
C PHE A 135 -19.64 0.37 -24.49
N ARG A 136 -19.36 1.67 -24.48
CA ARG A 136 -20.30 2.71 -24.91
C ARG A 136 -20.65 2.57 -26.40
N GLU A 137 -19.65 2.31 -27.25
CA GLU A 137 -19.85 2.07 -28.68
C GLU A 137 -20.72 0.83 -28.94
N VAL A 138 -20.44 -0.28 -28.26
CA VAL A 138 -21.23 -1.51 -28.37
C VAL A 138 -22.68 -1.27 -27.92
N THR A 139 -22.89 -0.60 -26.79
CA THR A 139 -24.25 -0.25 -26.34
C THR A 139 -24.97 0.65 -27.35
N GLY A 140 -24.28 1.63 -27.92
CA GLY A 140 -24.84 2.48 -28.97
C GLY A 140 -25.25 1.69 -30.21
N LEU A 141 -24.39 0.76 -30.65
CA LEU A 141 -24.69 -0.12 -31.78
C LEU A 141 -25.90 -1.03 -31.51
N CYS A 142 -25.99 -1.62 -30.31
CA CYS A 142 -27.16 -2.41 -29.93
C CYS A 142 -28.46 -1.60 -30.01
N GLY A 143 -28.47 -0.38 -29.48
CA GLY A 143 -29.65 0.49 -29.56
C GLY A 143 -30.03 0.87 -31.00
N GLN A 144 -29.03 1.12 -31.87
CA GLN A 144 -29.27 1.37 -33.30
C GLN A 144 -29.88 0.16 -34.01
N LEU A 145 -29.44 -1.05 -33.67
CA LEU A 145 -29.99 -2.28 -34.24
C LEU A 145 -31.42 -2.52 -33.77
N GLU A 146 -31.71 -2.31 -32.48
CA GLU A 146 -33.06 -2.42 -31.93
C GLU A 146 -34.04 -1.43 -32.59
N GLU A 147 -33.63 -0.17 -32.77
CA GLU A 147 -34.43 0.84 -33.46
C GLU A 147 -34.66 0.47 -34.94
N HIS A 148 -33.61 -0.02 -35.61
CA HIS A 148 -33.69 -0.46 -37.00
C HIS A 148 -34.70 -1.60 -37.15
N GLU A 149 -34.61 -2.66 -36.33
CA GLU A 149 -35.54 -3.80 -36.36
C GLU A 149 -36.99 -3.37 -36.08
N ALA A 150 -37.21 -2.45 -35.14
CA ALA A 150 -38.53 -1.91 -34.84
C ALA A 150 -39.13 -1.17 -36.04
N ASN A 151 -38.34 -0.34 -36.70
CA ASN A 151 -38.77 0.41 -37.89
C ASN A 151 -39.09 -0.53 -39.06
N GLU A 152 -38.27 -1.56 -39.30
CA GLU A 152 -38.56 -2.57 -40.34
C GLU A 152 -39.86 -3.32 -40.05
N THR A 153 -40.07 -3.72 -38.81
CA THR A 153 -41.30 -4.40 -38.37
C THR A 153 -42.52 -3.51 -38.58
N GLN A 154 -42.42 -2.23 -38.24
CA GLN A 154 -43.49 -1.25 -38.46
C GLN A 154 -43.81 -1.11 -39.95
N LEU A 155 -42.80 -0.92 -40.80
CA LEU A 155 -42.98 -0.77 -42.25
C LEU A 155 -43.63 -2.00 -42.88
N LEU A 156 -43.20 -3.20 -42.51
CA LEU A 156 -43.82 -4.45 -42.98
C LEU A 156 -45.29 -4.56 -42.56
N THR A 157 -45.59 -4.19 -41.32
CA THR A 157 -46.95 -4.20 -40.79
C THR A 157 -47.83 -3.21 -41.57
N GLU A 158 -47.37 -1.98 -41.76
CA GLU A 158 -48.08 -0.95 -42.52
C GLU A 158 -48.33 -1.39 -43.97
N ALA A 159 -47.34 -1.98 -44.64
CA ALA A 159 -47.48 -2.48 -46.01
C ALA A 159 -48.58 -3.56 -46.11
N VAL A 160 -48.59 -4.54 -45.19
CA VAL A 160 -49.59 -5.61 -45.17
C VAL A 160 -51.02 -5.07 -44.96
N PHE A 161 -51.19 -4.14 -44.03
CA PHE A 161 -52.51 -3.55 -43.76
C PHE A 161 -53.01 -2.67 -44.91
N THR A 162 -52.10 -1.95 -45.58
CA THR A 162 -52.46 -1.04 -46.67
C THR A 162 -52.83 -1.83 -47.93
N ASP A 163 -52.09 -2.89 -48.29
CA ASP A 163 -52.37 -3.69 -49.48
C ASP A 163 -53.62 -4.58 -49.35
N LEU A 164 -53.91 -5.11 -48.15
CA LEU A 164 -55.09 -5.97 -47.92
C LEU A 164 -56.38 -5.15 -47.67
N GLY A 165 -56.27 -3.88 -47.28
CA GLY A 165 -57.41 -3.01 -46.98
C GLY A 165 -58.09 -2.37 -48.20
N THR A 166 -57.44 -2.34 -49.37
CA THR A 166 -57.95 -1.70 -50.60
C THR A 166 -58.67 -2.63 -51.57
N SER A 167 -58.95 -3.88 -51.21
CA SER A 167 -59.70 -4.84 -52.06
C SER A 167 -61.21 -4.93 -51.75
N GLY A 168 -61.79 -3.89 -51.12
CA GLY A 168 -63.23 -3.78 -50.84
C GLY A 168 -64.00 -3.04 -51.92
#